data_AF-A0A2E2KJ02-F1
#
_entry.id   AF-A0A2E2KJ02-F1
#
_cell.length_a   1.000
_cell.length_b   1.000
_cell.length_c   1.000
_cell.angle_alpha   90.00
_cell.angle_beta   90.00
_cell.angle_gamma   90.00
#
_symmetry.space_group_name_H-M   'P 1'
#
loop_
_entity.id
_entity.type
_entity.pdbx_description
1 polymer ?
#
loop_
_entity_poly.entity_id
_entity_poly.type
_entity_poly.pdbx_seq_one_letter_code
_entity_poly.pdbx_strand_id
1 'polypeptide(L)'
;MHILSHKRASFLGKQHGFTIVELIVVIVLLSIISLVTVGFITSTMQGYADLTRRDQLSSAVRVAVERMAREIRNALPNSIRVDGAGQCIEFIPSLAASRYLSIPISASSSFPSVPFAVEPPIGRIAVYPIDT
;
A
#
# COMPACT_ATOMS: atom_id res chain seq x y z
N MET A 1 -1.93 -19.20 -80.82
CA MET A 1 -0.90 -20.11 -80.25
C MET A 1 0.39 -19.31 -80.07
N HIS A 2 0.57 -18.64 -78.92
CA HIS A 2 1.86 -18.04 -78.57
C HIS A 2 2.02 -18.07 -77.06
N ILE A 3 2.77 -19.07 -76.59
CA ILE A 3 3.05 -19.32 -75.18
C ILE A 3 4.20 -18.39 -74.78
N LEU A 4 3.95 -17.45 -73.85
CA LEU A 4 5.01 -16.66 -73.23
C LEU A 4 5.69 -17.49 -72.14
N SER A 5 6.92 -17.88 -72.44
CA SER A 5 7.82 -18.60 -71.53
C SER A 5 8.37 -17.64 -70.47
N HIS A 6 7.90 -17.75 -69.22
CA HIS A 6 8.49 -17.06 -68.07
C HIS A 6 9.80 -17.78 -67.65
N LYS A 7 10.95 -17.16 -67.92
CA LYS A 7 12.22 -17.53 -67.26
C LYS A 7 12.09 -17.18 -65.77
N ARG A 8 12.00 -18.20 -64.90
CA ARG A 8 12.27 -18.03 -63.46
C ARG A 8 13.76 -17.83 -63.26
N ALA A 9 14.16 -16.63 -62.84
CA ALA A 9 15.51 -16.40 -62.32
C ALA A 9 15.60 -17.06 -60.94
N SER A 10 16.25 -18.22 -60.88
CA SER A 10 16.60 -18.87 -59.62
C SER A 10 17.73 -18.10 -58.95
N PHE A 11 17.42 -17.33 -57.92
CA PHE A 11 18.42 -16.73 -57.03
C PHE A 11 18.95 -17.82 -56.08
N LEU A 12 19.66 -18.83 -56.62
CA LEU A 12 20.48 -19.71 -55.78
C LEU A 12 21.76 -18.98 -55.45
N GLY A 13 21.72 -18.16 -54.40
CA GLY A 13 22.92 -17.66 -53.75
C GLY A 13 23.71 -18.84 -53.20
N LYS A 14 25.00 -18.93 -53.55
CA LYS A 14 25.95 -19.88 -52.94
C LYS A 14 25.95 -19.66 -51.43
N GLN A 15 25.48 -20.66 -50.67
CA GLN A 15 25.64 -20.67 -49.22
C GLN A 15 27.14 -20.81 -48.90
N HIS A 16 27.74 -19.73 -48.44
CA HIS A 16 29.09 -19.74 -47.89
C HIS A 16 28.99 -20.20 -46.43
N GLY A 17 29.80 -21.20 -46.06
CA GLY A 17 29.91 -21.65 -44.67
C GLY A 17 30.62 -20.62 -43.80
N PHE A 18 30.36 -20.67 -42.48
CA PHE A 18 31.05 -19.86 -41.49
C PHE A 18 32.53 -20.25 -41.39
N THR A 19 33.41 -19.27 -41.22
CA THR A 19 34.82 -19.54 -40.96
C THR A 19 35.05 -19.87 -39.49
N ILE A 20 36.12 -20.60 -39.16
CA ILE A 20 36.50 -20.89 -37.76
C ILE A 20 36.73 -19.59 -36.98
N VAL A 21 37.35 -18.59 -37.61
CA VAL A 21 37.61 -17.29 -37.00
C VAL A 21 36.30 -16.58 -36.64
N GLU A 22 35.28 -16.67 -37.49
CA GLU A 22 33.97 -16.08 -37.25
C GLU A 22 33.28 -16.71 -36.03
N LEU A 23 33.37 -18.03 -35.87
CA LEU A 23 32.84 -18.72 -34.67
C LEU A 23 33.56 -18.26 -33.39
N ILE A 24 34.89 -18.11 -33.43
CA ILE A 24 35.68 -17.67 -32.27
C ILE A 24 35.28 -16.25 -31.87
N VAL A 25 35.16 -15.33 -32.83
CA VAL A 25 34.76 -13.94 -32.55
C VAL A 25 33.35 -13.91 -31.95
N VAL A 26 32.41 -14.70 -32.46
CA VAL A 26 31.04 -14.75 -31.94
C VAL A 26 30.99 -15.24 -30.49
N ILE A 27 31.67 -16.35 -30.14
CA ILE A 27 31.64 -16.85 -28.76
C ILE A 27 32.30 -15.87 -27.77
N VAL A 28 33.37 -15.17 -28.20
CA VAL A 28 34.03 -14.13 -27.38
C VAL A 28 33.08 -12.96 -27.16
N LEU A 29 32.43 -12.45 -28.21
CA LEU A 29 31.47 -11.35 -28.08
C LEU A 29 30.26 -11.72 -27.22
N LEU A 30 29.71 -12.92 -27.42
CA LEU A 30 28.60 -13.42 -26.60
C LEU A 30 28.98 -13.54 -25.13
N SER A 31 30.21 -13.97 -24.82
CA SER A 31 30.67 -14.07 -23.43
C SER A 31 30.70 -12.71 -22.72
N ILE A 32 31.20 -11.67 -23.39
CA ILE A 32 31.29 -10.31 -22.83
C ILE A 32 29.88 -9.74 -22.61
N ILE A 33 28.99 -9.87 -23.61
CA ILE A 33 27.62 -9.35 -23.53
C ILE A 33 26.83 -10.06 -22.43
N SER A 34 27.00 -11.38 -22.30
CA SER A 34 26.31 -12.19 -21.31
C SER A 34 26.62 -11.73 -19.88
N LEU A 35 27.90 -11.50 -19.56
CA LEU A 35 28.32 -11.04 -18.23
C LEU A 35 27.69 -9.71 -17.85
N VAL A 36 27.68 -8.74 -18.78
CA VAL A 36 27.06 -7.43 -18.55
C VAL A 36 25.55 -7.55 -18.36
N THR A 37 24.89 -8.36 -19.20
CA THR A 37 23.43 -8.55 -19.18
C THR A 37 22.98 -9.17 -17.86
N VAL A 38 23.68 -10.19 -17.37
CA VAL A 38 23.37 -10.83 -16.08
C VAL A 38 23.51 -9.82 -14.92
N GLY A 39 24.56 -9.00 -14.92
CA GLY A 39 24.72 -7.95 -13.92
C GLY A 39 23.59 -6.92 -13.95
N PHE A 40 23.18 -6.49 -15.15
CA PHE A 40 22.08 -5.55 -15.32
C PHE A 40 20.74 -6.12 -14.83
N ILE A 41 20.43 -7.38 -15.18
CA ILE A 41 19.20 -8.05 -14.74
C ILE A 41 19.17 -8.18 -13.22
N THR A 42 20.25 -8.65 -12.60
CA THR A 42 20.31 -8.82 -11.14
C THR A 42 20.14 -7.48 -10.42
N SER A 43 20.82 -6.42 -10.88
CA SER A 43 20.64 -5.07 -10.33
C SER A 43 19.21 -4.56 -10.49
N THR A 44 18.56 -4.83 -11.62
CA THR A 44 17.17 -4.41 -11.86
C THR A 44 16.21 -5.16 -10.95
N MET A 45 16.39 -6.47 -10.77
CA MET A 45 15.59 -7.29 -9.86
C MET A 45 15.75 -6.86 -8.40
N GLN A 46 16.98 -6.53 -7.98
CA GLN A 46 17.25 -5.99 -6.65
C GLN A 46 16.56 -4.63 -6.45
N GLY A 47 16.66 -3.74 -7.44
CA GLY A 47 15.96 -2.45 -7.40
C GLY A 47 14.44 -2.62 -7.28
N TYR A 48 13.85 -3.57 -8.01
CA TYR A 48 12.42 -3.88 -7.90
C TYR A 48 12.05 -4.42 -6.50
N ALA A 49 12.86 -5.31 -5.94
CA ALA A 49 12.66 -5.81 -4.57
C ALA A 49 12.74 -4.69 -3.52
N ASP A 50 13.66 -3.74 -3.68
CA ASP A 50 13.76 -2.58 -2.79
C ASP A 50 12.57 -1.64 -2.92
N LEU A 51 12.08 -1.40 -4.14
CA LEU A 51 10.88 -0.60 -4.39
C LEU A 51 9.66 -1.23 -3.71
N THR A 52 9.44 -2.53 -3.90
CA THR A 52 8.30 -3.24 -3.28
C THR A 52 8.37 -3.23 -1.75
N ARG A 53 9.56 -3.41 -1.15
CA ARG A 53 9.73 -3.30 0.31
C ARG A 53 9.34 -1.92 0.83
N ARG A 54 9.75 -0.86 0.13
CA ARG A 54 9.44 0.53 0.51
C ARG A 54 7.96 0.85 0.34
N ASP A 55 7.34 0.34 -0.73
CA ASP A 55 5.91 0.49 -0.98
C ASP A 55 5.07 -0.18 0.12
N GLN A 56 5.42 -1.42 0.49
CA GLN A 56 4.77 -2.13 1.60
C GLN A 56 4.87 -1.37 2.92
N LEU A 57 6.06 -0.83 3.25
CA LEU A 57 6.24 -0.02 4.45
C LEU A 57 5.39 1.25 4.42
N SER A 58 5.38 1.97 3.29
CA SER A 58 4.58 3.18 3.09
C SER A 58 3.09 2.90 3.26
N SER A 59 2.61 1.80 2.66
CA SER A 59 1.22 1.36 2.77
C SER A 59 0.83 1.05 4.22
N ALA A 60 1.67 0.31 4.94
CA ALA A 60 1.44 0.00 6.36
C ALA A 60 1.36 1.27 7.23
N VAL A 61 2.27 2.22 7.00
CA VAL A 61 2.26 3.52 7.71
C VAL A 61 0.97 4.29 7.41
N ARG A 62 0.54 4.34 6.15
CA ARG A 62 -0.71 5.03 5.78
C ARG A 62 -1.92 4.44 6.50
N VAL A 63 -2.06 3.11 6.50
CA VAL A 63 -3.16 2.43 7.21
C VAL A 63 -3.11 2.71 8.71
N ALA A 64 -1.92 2.67 9.31
CA ALA A 64 -1.74 2.98 10.72
C ALA A 64 -2.16 4.42 11.04
N VAL A 65 -1.72 5.40 10.27
CA VAL A 65 -2.07 6.82 10.47
C VAL A 65 -3.56 7.06 10.28
N GLU A 66 -4.17 6.49 9.25
CA GLU A 66 -5.62 6.61 9.04
C GLU A 66 -6.41 5.98 10.18
N ARG A 67 -5.96 4.83 10.71
CA ARG A 67 -6.57 4.20 11.88
C ARG A 67 -6.42 5.07 13.13
N MET A 68 -5.23 5.56 13.42
CA MET A 68 -4.99 6.47 14.56
C MET A 68 -5.88 7.71 14.47
N ALA A 69 -5.96 8.34 13.29
CA ALA A 69 -6.81 9.51 13.10
C ALA A 69 -8.29 9.22 13.37
N ARG A 70 -8.79 8.04 12.98
CA ARG A 70 -10.16 7.60 13.27
C ARG A 70 -10.38 7.36 14.78
N GLU A 71 -9.46 6.66 15.44
CA GLU A 71 -9.56 6.37 16.87
C GLU A 71 -9.48 7.65 17.73
N ILE A 72 -8.57 8.58 17.39
CA ILE A 72 -8.42 9.87 18.07
C ILE A 72 -9.67 10.74 17.90
N ARG A 73 -10.27 10.77 16.70
CA ARG A 73 -11.53 11.50 16.47
C ARG A 73 -12.69 10.94 17.30
N ASN A 74 -12.65 9.64 17.61
CA ASN A 74 -13.63 8.98 18.46
C ASN A 74 -13.22 8.95 19.94
N ALA A 75 -12.14 9.62 20.34
CA ALA A 75 -11.74 9.68 21.74
C ALA A 75 -12.65 10.62 22.54
N LEU A 76 -12.82 10.32 23.83
CA LEU A 76 -13.49 11.20 24.77
C LEU A 76 -12.73 12.55 24.84
N PRO A 77 -13.42 13.70 24.77
CA PRO A 77 -12.77 15.00 24.88
C PRO A 77 -11.90 15.10 26.13
N ASN A 78 -10.75 15.77 26.03
CA ASN A 78 -9.76 15.93 27.11
C ASN A 78 -9.17 14.62 27.68
N SER A 79 -9.43 13.45 27.08
CA SER A 79 -8.84 12.18 27.52
C SER A 79 -7.48 11.88 26.87
N ILE A 80 -7.17 12.53 25.75
CA ILE A 80 -5.96 12.33 24.97
C ILE A 80 -4.78 12.88 25.75
N ARG A 81 -3.81 12.02 26.05
CA ARG A 81 -2.55 12.39 26.69
C ARG A 81 -1.42 11.55 26.12
N VAL A 82 -0.20 11.94 26.44
CA VAL A 82 0.99 11.10 26.22
C VAL A 82 1.39 10.49 27.56
N ASP A 83 1.85 9.25 27.54
CA ASP A 83 2.39 8.58 28.72
C ASP A 83 3.60 9.33 29.31
N GLY A 84 3.97 9.00 30.55
CA GLY A 84 5.08 9.68 31.23
C GLY A 84 6.45 9.53 30.56
N ALA A 85 6.60 8.53 29.68
CA ALA A 85 7.82 8.29 28.90
C ALA A 85 7.86 9.03 27.56
N GLY A 86 6.74 9.63 27.12
CA GLY A 86 6.66 10.31 25.82
C GLY A 86 6.54 9.37 24.62
N GLN A 87 6.20 8.10 24.83
CA GLN A 87 6.25 7.03 23.83
C GLN A 87 4.87 6.61 23.32
N CYS A 88 3.84 6.71 24.15
CA CYS A 88 2.50 6.21 23.83
C CYS A 88 1.44 7.32 23.96
N ILE A 89 0.54 7.39 22.98
CA ILE A 89 -0.67 8.20 23.09
C ILE A 89 -1.74 7.34 23.78
N GLU A 90 -2.29 7.85 24.87
CA GLU A 90 -3.36 7.21 25.63
C GLU A 90 -4.64 8.04 25.53
N PHE A 91 -5.78 7.38 25.38
CA PHE A 91 -7.09 8.02 25.31
C PHE A 91 -8.19 7.04 25.72
N ILE A 92 -9.38 7.56 26.02
CA ILE A 92 -10.57 6.74 26.32
C ILE A 92 -11.47 6.77 25.07
N PRO A 93 -11.74 5.63 24.40
CA PRO A 93 -12.60 5.61 23.22
C PRO A 93 -14.08 5.83 23.58
N SER A 94 -14.78 6.62 22.76
CA SER A 94 -16.23 6.81 22.85
C SER A 94 -16.95 5.70 22.08
N LEU A 95 -17.70 4.86 22.80
CA LEU A 95 -18.46 3.76 22.20
C LEU A 95 -19.79 4.22 21.59
N ALA A 96 -20.43 5.23 22.21
CA ALA A 96 -21.63 5.87 21.71
C ALA A 96 -21.75 7.29 22.28
N ALA A 97 -22.46 8.15 21.57
CA ALA A 97 -22.80 9.50 21.99
C ALA A 97 -24.27 9.79 21.67
N SER A 98 -24.95 10.47 22.57
CA SER A 98 -26.31 10.96 22.37
C SER A 98 -26.49 12.28 23.14
N ARG A 99 -27.59 12.98 22.86
CA ARG A 99 -27.98 14.19 23.57
C ARG A 99 -28.92 13.81 24.71
N TYR A 100 -28.67 14.36 25.89
CA TYR A 100 -29.62 14.26 26.99
C TYR A 100 -30.83 15.15 26.71
N LEU A 101 -32.00 14.74 27.21
CA LEU A 101 -33.22 15.57 27.19
C LEU A 101 -33.32 16.40 28.47
N SER A 102 -32.97 15.80 29.61
CA SER A 102 -32.83 16.50 30.89
C SER A 102 -31.75 15.83 31.73
N ILE A 103 -30.93 16.63 32.42
CA ILE A 103 -29.94 16.13 33.38
C ILE A 103 -30.41 16.50 34.79
N PRO A 104 -30.56 15.53 35.69
CA PRO A 104 -30.84 15.81 37.09
C PRO A 104 -29.64 16.48 37.78
N ILE A 105 -29.90 17.55 38.51
CA ILE A 105 -28.93 18.33 39.30
C ILE A 105 -28.63 17.71 40.68
N SER A 106 -29.32 16.62 41.03
CA SER A 106 -29.15 15.83 42.25
C SER A 106 -28.73 14.41 41.88
N ALA A 107 -28.15 13.65 42.82
CA ALA A 107 -27.69 12.29 42.58
C ALA A 107 -28.81 11.40 41.99
N SER A 108 -28.56 10.86 40.79
CA SER A 108 -29.50 10.02 40.04
C SER A 108 -28.78 8.85 39.39
N SER A 109 -29.45 7.71 39.27
CA SER A 109 -28.94 6.54 38.55
C SER A 109 -29.42 6.46 37.09
N SER A 110 -30.26 7.39 36.62
CA SER A 110 -30.76 7.42 35.25
C SER A 110 -31.12 8.85 34.81
N PHE A 111 -31.04 9.09 33.50
CA PHE A 111 -31.47 10.33 32.85
C PHE A 111 -32.03 10.03 31.45
N PRO A 112 -33.01 10.78 30.95
CA PRO A 112 -33.55 10.58 29.61
C PRO A 112 -32.59 11.13 28.54
N SER A 113 -32.35 10.36 27.48
CA SER A 113 -31.58 10.77 26.31
C SER A 113 -32.36 10.53 25.02
N VAL A 114 -31.91 11.16 23.94
CA VAL A 114 -32.35 10.79 22.58
C VAL A 114 -31.98 9.31 22.35
N PRO A 115 -32.90 8.48 21.80
CA PRO A 115 -32.65 7.06 21.59
C PRO A 115 -31.41 6.79 20.73
N PHE A 116 -30.67 5.75 21.07
CA PHE A 116 -29.55 5.28 20.25
C PHE A 116 -30.08 4.42 19.09
N ALA A 117 -29.42 4.50 17.93
CA ALA A 117 -29.70 3.58 16.83
C ALA A 117 -29.21 2.15 17.13
N VAL A 118 -28.16 2.03 17.94
CA VAL A 118 -27.60 0.79 18.45
C VAL A 118 -27.28 0.99 19.93
N GLU A 119 -27.81 0.13 20.79
CA GLU A 119 -27.62 0.24 22.24
C GLU A 119 -26.14 0.06 22.60
N PRO A 120 -25.52 0.99 23.34
CA PRO A 120 -24.13 0.86 23.73
C PRO A 120 -23.91 -0.25 24.77
N PRO A 121 -22.72 -0.85 24.81
CA PRO A 121 -22.31 -1.71 25.92
C PRO A 121 -22.35 -0.98 27.27
N ILE A 122 -22.54 -1.73 28.36
CA ILE A 122 -22.53 -1.18 29.72
C ILE A 122 -21.16 -0.54 30.01
N GLY A 123 -21.16 0.71 30.49
CA GLY A 123 -19.94 1.47 30.71
C GLY A 123 -20.14 2.73 31.56
N ARG A 124 -19.12 3.60 31.56
CA ARG A 124 -19.18 4.92 32.20
C ARG A 124 -19.68 5.96 31.20
N ILE A 125 -20.40 6.95 31.71
CA ILE A 125 -20.96 8.04 30.91
C ILE A 125 -20.24 9.34 31.31
N ALA A 126 -19.78 10.09 30.31
CA ALA A 126 -19.30 11.44 30.49
C ALA A 126 -20.34 12.40 29.88
N VAL A 127 -20.76 13.39 30.65
CA VAL A 127 -21.78 14.37 30.25
C VAL A 127 -21.09 15.71 30.08
N TYR A 128 -21.25 16.31 28.90
CA TYR A 128 -20.75 17.64 28.61
C TYR A 128 -21.93 18.61 28.47
N PRO A 129 -21.83 19.82 29.05
CA PRO A 129 -22.79 20.86 28.78
C PRO A 129 -22.73 21.19 27.29
N ILE A 130 -23.90 21.20 26.65
CA ILE A 130 -24.05 21.70 25.30
C ILE A 130 -24.50 23.15 25.41
N ASP A 131 -23.68 24.07 24.92
CA ASP A 131 -24.12 25.46 24.75
C ASP A 131 -25.16 25.46 23.61
N THR A 132 -26.42 25.65 23.98
CA THR A 132 -27.54 25.84 23.03
C THR A 132 -28.04 27.26 23.09
#